data_AF-A0A8T4QTY6-F1
#
_entry.id   AF-A0A8T4QTY6-F1
#
_cell.length_a   1.000
_cell.length_b   1.000
_cell.length_c   1.000
_cell.angle_alpha   90.00
_cell.angle_beta   90.00
_cell.angle_gamma   90.00
#
_symmetry.space_group_name_H-M   'P 1'
#
loop_
_entity.id
_entity.type
_entity.pdbx_description
1 polymer ?
#
loop_
_entity_poly.entity_id
_entity_poly.type
_entity_poly.pdbx_seq_one_letter_code
_entity_poly.pdbx_strand_id
1 'polypeptide(L)'
;KDVSMDELVEKTEGYVGADIESVCREAAIMALRESFTAKEVKLKHFEEALKKVAPSVTKEVEETYYELQKVVAQARAKEIKQEKPGYMV
;
A
#
# COMPACT_ATOMS: atom_id res chain seq x y z
N LYS A 1 -9.63 17.44 16.49
CA LYS A 1 -8.94 16.83 15.33
C LYS A 1 -10.05 16.25 14.46
N ASP A 2 -10.27 16.80 13.27
CA ASP A 2 -11.44 16.53 12.41
C ASP A 2 -11.23 15.32 11.46
N VAL A 3 -10.07 14.66 11.55
CA VAL A 3 -9.71 13.44 10.81
C VAL A 3 -9.18 12.41 11.80
N SER A 4 -9.78 11.22 11.81
CA SER A 4 -9.37 10.07 12.63
C SER A 4 -8.43 9.18 11.83
N MET A 5 -7.18 9.02 12.29
CA MET A 5 -6.23 8.14 11.60
C MET A 5 -6.56 6.66 11.80
N ASP A 6 -7.08 6.30 12.97
CA ASP A 6 -7.44 4.91 13.28
C ASP A 6 -8.54 4.43 12.32
N GLU A 7 -9.56 5.26 12.07
CA GLU A 7 -10.62 4.95 11.10
C GLU A 7 -10.11 4.84 9.66
N LEU A 8 -9.14 5.66 9.27
CA LEU A 8 -8.56 5.58 7.93
C LEU A 8 -7.75 4.30 7.77
N VAL A 9 -6.95 3.93 8.78
CA VAL A 9 -6.16 2.69 8.77
C VAL A 9 -7.08 1.47 8.61
N GLU A 10 -8.18 1.41 9.37
CA GLU A 10 -9.17 0.31 9.25
C GLU A 10 -9.81 0.23 7.85
N LYS A 11 -10.02 1.37 7.18
CA LYS A 11 -10.66 1.42 5.86
C LYS A 11 -9.70 1.19 4.69
N THR A 12 -8.39 1.24 4.92
CA THR A 12 -7.36 1.13 3.87
C THR A 12 -6.59 -0.18 3.90
N GLU A 13 -7.15 -1.25 4.48
CA GLU A 13 -6.57 -2.58 4.36
C GLU A 13 -6.42 -2.99 2.89
N GLY A 14 -5.23 -3.49 2.52
CA GLY A 14 -4.89 -3.88 1.15
C GLY A 14 -4.47 -2.74 0.21
N TYR A 15 -4.44 -1.49 0.69
CA TYR A 15 -3.94 -0.35 -0.09
C TYR A 15 -2.42 -0.32 -0.03
N VAL A 16 -1.78 -0.04 -1.18
CA VAL A 16 -0.35 0.26 -1.23
C VAL A 16 -0.11 1.77 -1.16
N GLY A 17 1.15 2.19 -1.02
CA GLY A 17 1.50 3.61 -0.89
C GLY A 17 0.96 4.51 -2.03
N ALA A 18 0.93 3.99 -3.26
CA ALA A 18 0.36 4.70 -4.41
C ALA A 18 -1.16 4.89 -4.31
N ASP A 19 -1.87 3.92 -3.72
CA ASP A 19 -3.31 4.02 -3.51
C ASP A 19 -3.60 5.04 -2.41
N ILE A 20 -2.83 5.04 -1.33
CA ILE A 20 -2.94 6.04 -0.25
C ILE A 20 -2.67 7.46 -0.78
N GLU A 21 -1.65 7.64 -1.62
CA GLU A 21 -1.42 8.92 -2.29
C GLU A 21 -2.64 9.36 -3.11
N SER A 22 -3.22 8.43 -3.87
CA SER A 22 -4.39 8.67 -4.70
C SER A 22 -5.61 9.04 -3.87
N VAL A 23 -5.85 8.37 -2.74
CA VAL A 23 -6.90 8.71 -1.76
C VAL A 23 -6.71 10.15 -1.25
N CYS A 24 -5.51 10.51 -0.81
CA CYS A 24 -5.21 11.85 -0.31
C CYS A 24 -5.46 12.93 -1.38
N ARG A 25 -5.06 12.66 -2.63
CA ARG A 25 -5.28 13.55 -3.76
C ARG A 25 -6.77 13.74 -4.05
N GLU A 26 -7.53 12.65 -4.13
CA GLU A 26 -8.97 12.71 -4.38
C GLU A 26 -9.72 13.39 -3.22
N ALA A 27 -9.32 13.17 -1.96
CA ALA A 27 -9.90 13.84 -0.80
C ALA A 27 -9.69 15.36 -0.85
N ALA A 28 -8.51 15.82 -1.30
CA ALA A 28 -8.27 17.25 -1.53
C ALA A 28 -9.18 17.80 -2.65
N ILE A 29 -9.38 17.05 -3.73
CA ILE A 29 -10.32 17.42 -4.80
C ILE A 29 -11.76 17.48 -4.27
N MET A 30 -12.17 16.55 -3.38
CA MET A 30 -13.50 16.57 -2.77
C MET A 30 -13.71 17.83 -1.92
N ALA A 31 -12.69 18.21 -1.14
CA ALA A 31 -12.73 19.45 -0.36
C ALA A 31 -12.90 20.69 -1.26
N LEU A 32 -12.14 20.76 -2.36
CA LEU A 32 -12.20 21.87 -3.31
C LEU A 32 -13.52 21.92 -4.09
N ARG A 33 -14.13 20.77 -4.38
CA ARG A 33 -15.46 20.69 -5.00
C ARG A 33 -16.56 21.16 -4.06
N GLU A 34 -16.42 20.93 -2.76
CA GLU A 34 -17.33 21.47 -1.76
C GLU A 34 -17.17 22.99 -1.60
N SER A 35 -15.93 23.48 -1.56
CA SER A 35 -15.63 24.92 -1.52
C SER A 35 -14.27 25.21 -2.16
N PHE A 36 -14.26 26.07 -3.17
CA PHE A 36 -13.03 26.52 -3.83
C PHE A 36 -12.05 27.25 -2.90
N THR A 37 -12.51 27.68 -1.72
CA THR A 37 -11.69 28.35 -0.70
C THR A 37 -11.35 27.42 0.48
N ALA A 38 -11.64 26.12 0.37
CA ALA A 38 -11.33 25.15 1.40
C ALA A 38 -9.83 25.17 1.75
N LYS A 39 -9.53 25.29 3.04
CA LYS A 39 -8.16 25.28 3.58
C LYS A 39 -7.79 23.95 4.24
N GLU A 40 -8.79 23.11 4.50
CA GLU A 40 -8.64 21.88 5.26
C GLU A 40 -9.44 20.75 4.62
N VAL A 41 -8.88 19.54 4.71
CA VAL A 41 -9.56 18.30 4.34
C VAL A 41 -10.14 17.69 5.61
N LYS A 42 -11.43 17.34 5.58
CA LYS A 42 -12.17 16.73 6.68
C LYS A 42 -12.40 15.25 6.40
N LEU A 43 -12.75 14.48 7.43
CA LEU A 43 -12.99 13.04 7.33
C LEU A 43 -13.97 12.68 6.19
N LYS A 44 -15.08 13.42 6.05
CA LYS A 44 -16.06 13.22 4.96
C LYS A 44 -15.46 13.25 3.55
N HIS A 45 -14.40 14.03 3.33
CA HIS A 45 -13.75 14.09 2.02
C HIS A 45 -12.95 12.82 1.74
N PHE A 46 -12.34 12.23 2.78
CA PHE A 46 -11.70 10.92 2.69
C PHE A 46 -12.72 9.81 2.48
N GLU A 47 -13.88 9.86 3.14
CA GLU A 47 -14.97 8.90 2.92
C GLU A 47 -15.45 8.91 1.46
N GLU A 48 -15.59 10.09 0.85
CA GLU A 48 -15.92 10.22 -0.57
C GLU A 48 -14.78 9.78 -1.50
N ALA A 49 -13.53 10.02 -1.12
CA ALA A 49 -12.37 9.58 -1.89
C ALA A 49 -12.22 8.05 -1.91
N LEU A 50 -12.41 7.39 -0.77
CA LEU A 50 -12.32 5.93 -0.62
C LEU A 50 -13.41 5.18 -1.42
N LYS A 51 -14.52 5.83 -1.76
CA LYS A 51 -15.53 5.26 -2.68
C LYS A 51 -15.04 5.20 -4.13
N LYS A 52 -14.02 5.99 -4.49
CA LYS A 52 -13.54 6.14 -5.86
C LYS A 52 -12.19 5.51 -6.11
N VAL A 53 -11.35 5.48 -5.08
CA VAL A 53 -10.02 4.89 -5.15
C VAL A 53 -10.11 3.51 -4.51
N ALA A 54 -10.00 2.46 -5.33
CA ALA A 54 -9.91 1.09 -4.85
C ALA A 54 -8.43 0.68 -4.70
N PRO A 55 -8.10 -0.31 -3.85
CA PRO A 55 -6.74 -0.84 -3.77
C PRO A 55 -6.32 -1.40 -5.14
N SER A 56 -5.11 -1.06 -5.58
CA SER A 56 -4.62 -1.44 -6.91
C SER A 56 -4.02 -2.84 -6.96
N VAL A 57 -3.61 -3.37 -5.82
CA VAL A 57 -3.02 -4.71 -5.71
C VAL A 57 -4.08 -5.71 -5.26
N THR A 58 -4.29 -6.75 -6.06
CA THR A 58 -5.17 -7.86 -5.68
C THR A 58 -4.44 -8.84 -4.77
N LYS A 59 -5.20 -9.59 -3.95
CA LYS A 59 -4.63 -10.66 -3.11
C LYS A 59 -3.83 -11.69 -3.91
N GLU A 60 -4.27 -11.99 -5.13
CA GLU A 60 -3.55 -12.92 -6.02
C GLU A 60 -2.17 -12.38 -6.42
N VAL A 61 -2.07 -11.09 -6.74
CA VAL A 61 -0.79 -10.46 -7.08
C VAL A 61 0.14 -10.41 -5.86
N GLU A 62 -0.41 -10.14 -4.68
CA GLU A 62 0.31 -10.16 -3.41
C GLU A 62 0.87 -11.57 -3.11
N GLU A 63 0.04 -12.60 -3.21
CA GLU A 63 0.43 -14.01 -3.02
C GLU A 63 1.53 -14.43 -4.01
N THR A 64 1.36 -14.05 -5.28
CA THR A 64 2.36 -14.34 -6.33
C THR A 64 3.71 -13.72 -6.00
N TYR A 65 3.71 -12.47 -5.52
CA TYR A 65 4.94 -11.79 -5.10
C TYR A 65 5.60 -12.49 -3.90
N TYR A 66 4.81 -12.96 -2.94
CA TYR A 66 5.31 -13.67 -1.77
C TYR A 66 5.96 -15.01 -2.14
N GLU A 67 5.35 -15.77 -3.05
CA GLU A 67 5.95 -17.01 -3.54
C GLU A 67 7.24 -16.74 -4.33
N LEU A 68 7.26 -15.70 -5.16
CA LEU A 68 8.48 -15.31 -5.87
C LEU A 68 9.61 -14.95 -4.90
N GLN A 69 9.31 -14.22 -3.82
CA GLN A 69 10.30 -13.89 -2.79
C GLN A 69 10.90 -15.15 -2.15
N LYS A 70 10.09 -16.17 -1.86
CA LYS A 70 10.58 -17.46 -1.32
C LYS A 70 11.50 -18.16 -2.30
N VAL A 71 11.10 -18.24 -3.57
CA VAL A 71 11.90 -18.91 -4.62
C VAL A 71 13.26 -18.24 -4.76
N VAL A 72 13.29 -16.90 -4.84
CA VAL A 72 14.54 -16.12 -4.96
C VAL A 72 15.42 -16.35 -3.73
N ALA A 73 14.85 -16.30 -2.52
CA ALA A 73 15.60 -16.55 -1.29
C ALA A 73 16.18 -17.98 -1.23
N GLN A 74 15.42 -18.99 -1.64
CA GLN A 74 15.86 -20.38 -1.67
C GLN A 74 16.94 -20.63 -2.72
N ALA A 75 16.81 -20.04 -3.91
CA ALA A 75 17.82 -20.11 -4.97
C ALA A 75 19.16 -19.54 -4.48
N ARG A 76 19.13 -18.34 -3.88
CA ARG A 76 20.31 -17.70 -3.29
C ARG A 76 20.94 -18.54 -2.17
N ALA A 77 20.12 -19.17 -1.32
CA ALA A 77 20.63 -20.04 -0.25
C ALA A 77 21.27 -21.34 -0.79
N LYS A 78 20.79 -21.88 -1.92
CA LYS A 78 21.41 -23.02 -2.62
C LYS A 78 22.75 -22.64 -3.25
N GLU A 79 22.83 -21.47 -3.90
CA GLU A 79 24.07 -20.94 -4.47
C GLU A 79 25.16 -20.78 -3.40
N ILE A 80 24.85 -20.13 -2.27
CA ILE A 80 25.80 -19.95 -1.15
C ILE A 80 26.28 -21.29 -0.56
N LYS A 81 25.44 -22.34 -0.56
CA LYS A 81 25.83 -23.68 -0.10
C LYS A 81 26.70 -24.42 -1.11
N GLN A 82 26.50 -24.18 -2.41
CA GLN A 82 27.33 -24.77 -3.48
C GLN A 82 28.69 -24.07 -3.61
N GLU A 83 28.76 -22.76 -3.31
CA GLU A 83 29.99 -21.96 -3.33
C GLU A 83 30.95 -22.20 -2.15
N LYS A 84 30.62 -23.05 -1.17
CA LYS A 84 31.57 -23.50 -0.15
C LYS A 84 32.18 -24.86 -0.59
N PRO A 85 33.34 -24.90 -1.28
CA PRO A 85 34.03 -26.14 -1.57
C PRO A 85 34.68 -26.65 -0.28
N GLY A 86 34.95 -27.95 -0.19
CA GLY A 86 35.52 -28.66 0.97
C GLY A 86 36.95 -28.29 1.39
N TYR A 87 37.34 -27.01 1.34
CA TYR A 87 38.56 -26.47 1.95
C TYR A 87 38.24 -25.78 3.28
N MET A 88 37.43 -26.43 4.11
CA MET A 88 37.42 -26.24 5.55
C MET A 88 37.30 -27.65 6.13
N VAL A 89 38.44 -28.34 6.16
CA VAL A 89 38.67 -29.54 6.97
C VAL A 89 38.67 -29.14 8.44
#